data_AF-A0A3B8L5P2-F1
#
_entry.id   AF-A0A3B8L5P2-F1
#
_cell.length_a   1.000
_cell.length_b   1.000
_cell.length_c   1.000
_cell.angle_alpha   90.00
_cell.angle_beta   90.00
_cell.angle_gamma   90.00
#
_symmetry.space_group_name_H-M   'P 1'
#
loop_
_entity.id
_entity.type
_entity.pdbx_description
1 polymer ?
#
loop_
_entity_poly.entity_id
_entity_poly.type
_entity_poly.pdbx_seq_one_letter_code
_entity_poly.pdbx_strand_id
1 'polypeptide(L)'
;MPRPFFTLIAVLVLAGGLTISGADAADARAVESLRKEVSAKGYLVASIKQARGDWDLVLMRPDGSEQRKLTDTPAWSEAAPRWSPDSRRLLYRRIKTGTVISHDRW
;
A
#
# COMPACT_ATOMS: atom_id res chain seq x y z
N MET A 1 5.59 21.20 31.77
CA MET A 1 4.82 21.25 30.50
C MET A 1 5.19 20.04 29.64
N PRO A 2 4.32 19.02 29.48
CA PRO A 2 4.58 17.92 28.56
C PRO A 2 3.92 18.18 27.19
N ARG A 3 4.65 17.88 26.10
CA ARG A 3 4.18 17.96 24.71
C ARG A 3 3.46 16.66 24.31
N PRO A 4 2.31 16.68 23.60
CA PRO A 4 1.66 15.45 23.17
C PRO A 4 2.36 14.85 21.93
N PHE A 5 2.79 13.60 22.07
CA PHE A 5 3.18 12.68 21.00
C PHE A 5 1.93 12.28 20.19
N PHE A 6 1.94 12.48 18.86
CA PHE A 6 0.90 11.92 17.99
C PHE A 6 1.35 10.55 17.46
N THR A 7 0.77 9.49 18.02
CA THR A 7 0.88 8.12 17.49
C THR A 7 -0.11 7.96 16.34
N LEU A 8 0.38 7.76 15.12
CA LEU A 8 -0.45 7.42 13.97
C LEU A 8 -0.81 5.92 14.04
N ILE A 9 -2.07 5.59 14.32
CA ILE A 9 -2.58 4.21 14.25
C ILE A 9 -2.97 3.93 12.80
N ALA A 10 -2.32 2.96 12.17
CA ALA A 10 -2.73 2.42 10.89
C ALA A 10 -3.87 1.41 11.10
N VAL A 11 -5.04 1.68 10.51
CA VAL A 11 -6.18 0.74 10.54
C VAL A 11 -6.11 -0.15 9.31
N LEU A 12 -5.94 -1.46 9.55
CA LEU A 12 -6.06 -2.54 8.58
C LEU A 12 -7.53 -2.97 8.54
N VAL A 13 -8.22 -2.84 7.40
CA VAL A 13 -9.57 -3.40 7.23
C VAL A 13 -9.48 -4.67 6.38
N LEU A 14 -9.68 -5.81 7.05
CA LEU A 14 -10.01 -7.11 6.44
C LEU A 14 -11.50 -7.10 6.09
N ALA A 15 -11.85 -7.26 4.81
CA ALA A 15 -13.24 -7.38 4.38
C ALA A 15 -13.66 -8.86 4.30
N GLY A 16 -14.36 -9.32 5.33
CA GLY A 16 -15.34 -10.41 5.26
C GLY A 16 -16.73 -9.78 5.47
N GLY A 17 -17.66 -10.04 4.55
CA GLY A 17 -18.86 -9.24 4.34
C GLY A 17 -19.89 -9.24 5.49
N LEU A 18 -20.38 -8.04 5.79
CA LEU A 18 -21.69 -7.78 6.37
C LEU A 18 -22.16 -6.41 5.83
N THR A 19 -23.17 -6.38 4.96
CA THR A 19 -23.65 -5.13 4.35
C THR A 19 -24.73 -4.50 5.22
N ILE A 20 -24.45 -3.31 5.77
CA ILE A 20 -25.47 -2.44 6.38
C ILE A 20 -25.94 -1.47 5.30
N SER A 21 -27.12 -1.75 4.73
CA SER A 21 -27.70 -1.13 3.52
C SER A 21 -27.96 0.39 3.56
N GLY A 22 -27.62 1.10 4.64
CA GLY A 22 -27.74 2.57 4.74
C GLY A 22 -26.41 3.30 4.97
N ALA A 23 -25.40 2.61 5.47
CA ALA A 23 -24.04 3.14 5.63
C ALA A 23 -23.32 3.23 4.28
N ASP A 24 -23.63 2.31 3.37
CA ASP A 24 -22.89 2.08 2.13
C ASP A 24 -22.81 3.31 1.21
N ALA A 25 -23.90 4.08 1.08
CA ALA A 25 -23.91 5.27 0.19
C ALA A 25 -23.23 6.50 0.81
N ALA A 26 -23.40 6.72 2.11
CA ALA A 26 -22.74 7.80 2.85
C ALA A 26 -21.22 7.53 2.94
N ASP A 27 -20.86 6.27 3.19
CA ASP A 27 -19.49 5.79 3.21
C ASP A 27 -18.86 5.88 1.82
N ALA A 28 -19.57 5.48 0.75
CA ALA A 28 -19.07 5.62 -0.61
C ALA A 28 -18.78 7.09 -0.98
N ARG A 29 -19.65 8.03 -0.58
CA ARG A 29 -19.42 9.47 -0.80
C ARG A 29 -18.24 9.99 0.00
N ALA A 30 -18.09 9.56 1.24
CA ALA A 30 -16.96 9.92 2.09
C ALA A 30 -15.63 9.38 1.51
N VAL A 31 -15.62 8.11 1.08
CA VAL A 31 -14.47 7.48 0.42
C VAL A 31 -14.10 8.23 -0.87
N GLU A 32 -15.08 8.57 -1.70
CA GLU A 32 -14.85 9.31 -2.93
C GLU A 32 -14.32 10.73 -2.68
N SER A 33 -14.86 11.41 -1.66
CA SER A 33 -14.35 12.71 -1.22
C SER A 33 -12.89 12.61 -0.79
N LEU A 34 -12.56 11.63 0.05
CA LEU A 34 -11.19 11.40 0.51
C LEU A 34 -10.26 11.08 -0.64
N ARG A 35 -10.68 10.20 -1.56
CA ARG A 35 -9.90 9.82 -2.75
C ARG A 35 -9.52 11.05 -3.57
N LYS A 36 -10.48 11.94 -3.83
CA LYS A 36 -10.24 13.21 -4.53
C LYS A 36 -9.33 14.15 -3.75
N GLU A 37 -9.51 14.24 -2.44
CA GLU A 37 -8.66 15.08 -1.60
C GLU A 37 -7.20 14.63 -1.63
N VAL A 38 -6.95 13.31 -1.58
CA VAL A 38 -5.59 12.77 -1.50
C VAL A 38 -4.92 12.56 -2.86
N SER A 39 -5.67 12.45 -3.96
CA SER A 39 -5.11 12.15 -5.29
C SER A 39 -3.99 13.10 -5.71
N ALA A 40 -4.09 14.37 -5.36
CA ALA A 40 -3.10 15.38 -5.70
C ALA A 40 -1.95 15.53 -4.70
N LYS A 41 -2.02 14.89 -3.52
CA LYS A 41 -1.08 15.12 -2.40
C LYS A 41 0.29 14.46 -2.56
N GLY A 42 0.52 13.73 -3.63
CA GLY A 42 1.83 13.17 -3.97
C GLY A 42 1.73 11.82 -4.67
N TYR A 43 2.79 11.03 -4.53
CA TYR A 43 2.84 9.66 -5.04
C TYR A 43 3.06 8.68 -3.88
N LEU A 44 2.41 7.53 -3.97
CA LEU A 44 2.67 6.36 -3.16
C LEU A 44 3.60 5.41 -3.91
N VAL A 45 4.38 4.66 -3.15
CA VAL A 45 5.01 3.43 -3.63
C VAL A 45 4.35 2.26 -2.91
N ALA A 46 3.92 1.25 -3.68
CA ALA A 46 3.26 0.07 -3.14
C ALA A 46 3.81 -1.20 -3.77
N SER A 47 3.74 -2.29 -3.02
CA SER A 47 3.97 -3.63 -3.55
C SER A 47 2.65 -4.19 -4.05
N ILE A 48 2.59 -4.56 -5.33
CA ILE A 48 1.38 -5.05 -5.97
C ILE A 48 1.62 -6.46 -6.51
N LYS A 49 0.73 -7.38 -6.12
CA LYS A 49 0.76 -8.75 -6.60
C LYS A 49 0.40 -8.78 -8.08
N GLN A 50 1.25 -9.39 -8.88
CA GLN A 50 1.03 -9.56 -10.31
C GLN A 50 0.20 -10.81 -10.59
N ALA A 51 -0.33 -10.91 -11.81
CA ALA A 51 -1.09 -12.09 -12.25
C ALA A 51 -0.28 -13.39 -12.15
N ARG A 52 1.05 -13.32 -12.33
CA ARG A 52 1.98 -14.46 -12.22
C ARG A 52 2.30 -14.85 -10.77
N GLY A 53 1.85 -14.07 -9.78
CA GLY A 53 1.88 -14.41 -8.36
C GLY A 53 3.03 -13.82 -7.54
N ASP A 54 4.03 -13.22 -8.18
CA ASP A 54 5.07 -12.41 -7.53
C ASP A 54 4.59 -10.97 -7.26
N TRP A 55 5.45 -10.16 -6.64
CA TRP A 55 5.16 -8.79 -6.25
C TRP A 55 6.12 -7.83 -6.91
N ASP A 56 5.60 -6.81 -7.58
CA ASP A 56 6.38 -5.70 -8.14
C ASP A 56 6.12 -4.41 -7.35
N LEU A 57 7.09 -3.50 -7.36
CA LEU A 57 6.90 -2.14 -6.84
C LEU A 57 6.25 -1.26 -7.91
N VAL A 58 5.21 -0.53 -7.51
CA VAL A 58 4.47 0.40 -8.36
C VAL A 58 4.45 1.77 -7.69
N LEU A 59 4.75 2.80 -8.47
CA LEU A 59 4.49 4.20 -8.12
C LEU A 59 3.10 4.57 -8.61
N MET A 60 2.29 5.24 -7.80
CA MET A 60 0.93 5.64 -8.18
C MET A 60 0.47 6.86 -7.39
N ARG A 61 -0.59 7.53 -7.87
CA ARG A 61 -1.32 8.49 -7.05
C ARG A 61 -2.10 7.78 -5.94
N PRO A 62 -2.42 8.45 -4.81
CA PRO A 62 -3.21 7.87 -3.74
C PRO A 62 -4.60 7.35 -4.15
N ASP A 63 -5.15 7.84 -5.26
CA ASP A 63 -6.40 7.33 -5.83
C ASP A 63 -6.22 6.09 -6.72
N GLY A 64 -4.99 5.61 -6.89
CA GLY A 64 -4.64 4.47 -7.74
C GLY A 64 -4.44 4.80 -9.22
N SER A 65 -4.53 6.08 -9.62
CA SER A 65 -4.22 6.54 -10.98
C SER A 65 -2.71 6.72 -11.20
N GLU A 66 -2.33 7.00 -12.46
CA GLU A 66 -0.95 7.23 -12.90
C GLU A 66 0.04 6.13 -12.45
N GLN A 67 -0.39 4.86 -12.52
CA GLN A 67 0.46 3.75 -12.12
C GLN A 67 1.66 3.61 -13.06
N ARG A 68 2.85 3.51 -12.46
CA ARG A 68 4.12 3.24 -13.14
C ARG A 68 4.86 2.14 -12.39
N LYS A 69 5.17 1.04 -13.07
CA LYS A 69 6.05 0.00 -12.52
C LYS A 69 7.45 0.58 -12.25
N LEU A 70 7.96 0.35 -11.05
CA LEU A 70 9.34 0.62 -10.66
C LEU A 70 10.21 -0.64 -10.76
N THR A 71 9.61 -1.81 -10.58
CA THR A 71 10.24 -3.11 -10.85
C THR A 71 9.35 -3.94 -11.77
N ASP A 72 9.99 -4.85 -12.50
CA ASP A 72 9.34 -5.90 -13.28
C ASP A 72 10.34 -7.06 -13.39
N THR A 73 10.52 -7.80 -12.29
CA THR A 73 11.57 -8.84 -12.21
C THR A 73 11.00 -10.19 -11.80
N PRO A 74 10.51 -11.02 -12.74
CA PRO A 74 9.73 -12.23 -12.46
C PRO A 74 10.36 -13.26 -11.51
N ALA A 75 11.70 -13.30 -11.46
CA ALA A 75 12.43 -14.21 -10.59
C ALA A 75 12.38 -13.80 -9.09
N TRP A 76 11.83 -12.63 -8.78
CA TRP A 76 11.83 -12.04 -7.46
C TRP A 76 10.49 -11.39 -7.13
N SER A 77 10.21 -11.29 -5.84
CA SER A 77 9.14 -10.50 -5.26
C SER A 77 9.76 -9.34 -4.50
N GLU A 78 9.38 -8.12 -4.86
CA GLU A 78 9.80 -6.89 -4.20
C GLU A 78 8.72 -6.35 -3.25
N ALA A 79 9.11 -6.18 -1.98
CA ALA A 79 8.17 -5.90 -0.88
C ALA A 79 8.67 -4.82 0.08
N ALA A 80 7.75 -4.30 0.88
CA ALA A 80 8.02 -3.37 1.99
C ALA A 80 8.83 -2.11 1.59
N PRO A 81 8.38 -1.34 0.57
CA PRO A 81 9.08 -0.15 0.11
C PRO A 81 9.07 0.96 1.17
N ARG A 82 10.18 1.69 1.28
CA ARG A 82 10.35 2.87 2.15
C ARG A 82 11.17 3.93 1.43
N TRP A 83 10.60 5.12 1.26
CA TRP A 83 11.33 6.29 0.77
C TRP A 83 12.29 6.81 1.85
N SER A 84 13.44 7.29 1.41
CA SER A 84 14.26 8.20 2.21
C SER A 84 13.50 9.52 2.45
N PRO A 85 13.77 10.25 3.54
CA PRO A 85 13.07 11.52 3.84
C PRO A 85 13.20 12.58 2.74
N ASP A 86 14.32 12.55 1.99
CA ASP A 86 14.57 13.45 0.86
C ASP A 86 13.92 12.99 -0.46
N SER A 87 13.18 11.87 -0.46
CA SER A 87 12.53 11.26 -1.63
C SER A 87 13.47 10.85 -2.77
N ARG A 88 14.78 10.75 -2.52
CA ARG A 88 15.78 10.41 -3.56
C ARG A 88 16.11 8.93 -3.63
N ARG A 89 15.80 8.15 -2.60
CA ARG A 89 16.16 6.73 -2.51
C ARG A 89 14.99 5.91 -2.02
N LEU A 90 14.89 4.70 -2.56
CA LEU A 90 13.89 3.72 -2.17
C LEU A 90 14.58 2.48 -1.61
N LEU A 91 14.32 2.18 -0.34
CA LEU A 91 14.68 0.91 0.26
C LEU A 91 13.54 -0.08 0.05
N TYR A 92 13.85 -1.33 -0.29
CA TYR A 92 12.87 -2.40 -0.42
C TYR A 92 13.51 -3.76 -0.16
N ARG A 93 12.69 -4.76 0.13
CA ARG A 93 13.10 -6.16 0.27
C ARG A 93 12.94 -6.87 -1.06
N ARG A 94 13.82 -7.82 -1.33
CA ARG A 94 13.76 -8.70 -2.49
C ARG A 94 13.83 -10.15 -2.05
N ILE A 95 12.86 -10.96 -2.46
CA ILE A 95 12.73 -12.36 -2.06
C ILE A 95 12.57 -13.19 -3.33
N LYS A 96 13.27 -14.32 -3.47
CA LYS A 96 13.19 -15.13 -4.69
C LYS A 96 11.77 -15.66 -4.85
N THR A 97 11.20 -15.55 -6.03
CA THR A 97 9.85 -16.07 -6.30
C THR A 97 9.78 -17.56 -5.98
N GLY A 98 8.70 -17.98 -5.30
CA GLY A 98 8.54 -19.35 -4.81
C GLY A 98 9.19 -19.65 -3.45
N THR A 99 9.85 -18.66 -2.82
CA THR A 99 10.32 -18.83 -1.43
C THR A 99 9.12 -18.91 -0.48
N VAL A 100 9.01 -20.02 0.24
CA VAL A 100 8.01 -20.18 1.31
C VAL A 100 8.50 -19.45 2.54
N ILE A 101 7.80 -18.40 2.95
CA ILE A 101 8.06 -17.70 4.21
C ILE A 101 7.19 -18.37 5.29
N SER A 102 7.81 -19.21 6.12
CA SER A 102 7.17 -19.76 7.32
C SER A 102 7.49 -18.86 8.51
N HIS A 103 6.48 -18.49 9.28
CA HIS A 103 6.60 -17.73 10.54
C HIS A 103 6.82 -18.65 11.75
N ASP A 104 6.88 -19.96 11.51
CA ASP A 104 6.79 -21.03 12.51
C ASP A 104 8.12 -21.77 12.67
N ARG A 105 9.17 -21.29 11.97
CA ARG A 105 10.53 -21.79 12.07
C ARG A 105 11.40 -20.70 12.68
N TRP A 106 11.52 -20.75 14.01
CA TRP A 106 12.54 -20.10 14.80
C TRP A 106 13.26 -21.16 15.62
#